data_AF-A0A318CYU2-F1
#
_entry.id   AF-A0A318CYU2-F1
#
_cell.length_a   1.000
_cell.length_b   1.000
_cell.length_c   1.000
_cell.angle_alpha   90.00
_cell.angle_beta   90.00
_cell.angle_gamma   90.00
#
_symmetry.space_group_name_H-M   'P 1'
#
loop_
_entity.id
_entity.type
_entity.pdbx_description
1 polymer ?
#
loop_
_entity_poly.entity_id
_entity_poly.type
_entity_poly.pdbx_seq_one_letter_code
_entity_poly.pdbx_strand_id
1 'polypeptide(L)'
;MSSERRSINYPTQKPEYLLSLIVESSSNPNDIVADFFSGSGTTAAVAEKLGRKWIMSDLGKFAIHTTRKRIIGVQRGLKDDGKDYRAFEILNLGKYERQHYIGVNPNLREEEQRKQIEEKEAAFLDLILRAYRAEKTMGFATFHGKKAGRLVAVGPVNLPVTRLFVEEIILECRKKRDGTLRCDTRGYYLWAYGRSDFNPTGRKAQIP
;
A
#
# COMPACT_ATOMS: atom_id res chain seq x y z
N MET A 1 -9.94 14.37 -36.09
CA MET A 1 -9.59 14.17 -34.66
C MET A 1 -10.73 13.42 -34.01
N SER A 2 -10.56 12.11 -33.75
CA SER A 2 -11.57 11.29 -33.07
C SER A 2 -11.71 11.76 -31.63
N SER A 3 -12.93 12.09 -31.20
CA SER A 3 -13.20 12.42 -29.80
C SER A 3 -13.01 11.17 -28.95
N GLU A 4 -11.97 11.15 -28.11
CA GLU A 4 -11.80 10.09 -27.13
C GLU A 4 -13.00 10.11 -26.16
N ARG A 5 -13.76 9.02 -26.12
CA ARG A 5 -14.85 8.85 -25.15
C ARG A 5 -14.28 8.90 -23.74
N ARG A 6 -14.49 10.02 -23.04
CA ARG A 6 -14.38 10.08 -21.58
C ARG A 6 -15.40 9.11 -20.98
N SER A 7 -14.98 7.89 -20.65
CA SER A 7 -15.78 7.00 -19.81
C SER A 7 -15.74 7.56 -18.38
N ILE A 8 -16.77 8.30 -17.98
CA ILE A 8 -16.87 9.04 -16.70
C ILE A 8 -17.12 8.12 -15.48
N ASN A 9 -16.66 6.87 -15.51
CA ASN A 9 -16.87 5.92 -14.42
C ASN A 9 -15.96 6.15 -13.20
N TYR A 10 -15.04 7.12 -13.26
CA TYR A 10 -14.20 7.54 -12.13
C TYR A 10 -14.00 9.06 -12.16
N PRO A 11 -14.31 9.80 -11.07
CA PRO A 11 -14.37 11.27 -11.09
C PRO A 11 -13.09 11.98 -11.56
N THR A 12 -11.93 11.39 -11.27
CA THR A 12 -10.61 12.00 -11.51
C THR A 12 -9.77 11.27 -12.56
N GLN A 13 -10.41 10.51 -13.45
CA GLN A 13 -9.71 9.77 -14.50
C GLN A 13 -8.92 10.70 -15.43
N LYS A 14 -7.62 10.40 -15.61
CA LYS A 14 -6.78 11.09 -16.60
C LYS A 14 -7.10 10.62 -18.03
N PRO A 15 -6.96 11.47 -19.05
CA PRO A 15 -7.08 11.05 -20.46
C PRO A 15 -5.98 10.05 -20.85
N GLU A 16 -6.31 9.05 -21.66
CA GLU A 16 -5.36 8.00 -22.09
C GLU A 16 -4.30 8.57 -23.05
N TYR A 17 -4.70 9.43 -24.00
CA TYR A 17 -3.77 10.07 -24.94
C TYR A 17 -2.61 10.81 -24.27
N LEU A 18 -2.88 11.57 -23.21
CA LEU A 18 -1.83 12.29 -22.51
C LEU A 18 -0.83 11.33 -21.85
N LEU A 19 -1.33 10.23 -21.28
CA LEU A 19 -0.49 9.23 -20.66
C LEU A 19 0.30 8.42 -21.70
N SER A 20 -0.24 8.17 -22.89
CA SER A 20 0.51 7.47 -23.94
C SER A 20 1.72 8.27 -24.38
N LEU A 21 1.58 9.59 -24.57
CA LEU A 21 2.70 10.48 -24.89
C LEU A 21 3.79 10.44 -23.82
N ILE A 22 3.41 10.50 -22.54
CA ILE A 22 4.36 10.46 -21.42
C ILE A 22 5.08 9.11 -21.37
N VAL A 23 4.35 8.00 -21.45
CA VAL A 23 4.92 6.66 -21.39
C VAL A 23 5.81 6.37 -22.59
N GLU A 24 5.42 6.75 -23.81
CA GLU A 24 6.23 6.56 -25.01
C GLU A 24 7.52 7.37 -24.99
N SER A 25 7.46 8.63 -24.55
CA SER A 25 8.64 9.49 -24.47
C SER A 25 9.60 9.12 -23.34
N SER A 26 9.11 8.43 -22.31
CA SER A 26 9.88 8.16 -21.08
C SER A 26 10.24 6.69 -20.89
N SER A 27 9.86 5.79 -21.80
CA SER A 27 10.12 4.35 -21.67
C SER A 27 10.15 3.61 -23.01
N ASN A 28 10.88 2.50 -23.04
CA ASN A 28 10.90 1.57 -24.16
C ASN A 28 9.87 0.44 -23.99
N PRO A 29 9.50 -0.27 -25.08
CA PRO A 29 8.75 -1.52 -24.95
C PRO A 29 9.41 -2.49 -23.97
N ASN A 30 8.60 -3.24 -23.21
CA ASN A 30 9.02 -4.16 -22.13
C ASN A 30 9.60 -3.53 -20.85
N ASP A 31 9.80 -2.20 -20.79
CA ASP A 31 10.14 -1.52 -19.54
C ASP A 31 8.99 -1.62 -18.52
N ILE A 32 9.31 -1.32 -17.26
CA ILE A 32 8.35 -1.32 -16.15
C ILE A 32 7.94 0.12 -15.85
N VAL A 33 6.62 0.38 -15.92
CA VAL A 33 6.02 1.65 -15.51
C VAL A 33 5.41 1.50 -14.11
N ALA A 34 5.76 2.39 -13.17
CA ALA A 34 5.23 2.35 -11.81
C ALA A 34 4.35 3.58 -11.52
N ASP A 35 3.15 3.34 -10.98
CA ASP A 35 2.21 4.39 -10.55
C ASP A 35 1.60 4.05 -9.19
N PHE A 36 2.02 4.76 -8.14
CA PHE A 36 1.58 4.51 -6.77
C PHE A 36 0.31 5.27 -6.37
N PHE A 37 -0.31 5.98 -7.31
CA PHE A 37 -1.58 6.70 -7.14
C PHE A 37 -2.52 6.38 -8.29
N SER A 38 -2.64 5.08 -8.57
CA SER A 38 -3.21 4.59 -9.82
C SER A 38 -4.69 4.96 -10.05
N GLY A 39 -5.47 5.16 -8.98
CA GLY A 39 -6.87 5.58 -9.04
C GLY A 39 -7.69 4.69 -9.96
N SER A 40 -8.06 5.23 -11.13
CA SER A 40 -8.86 4.51 -12.12
C SER A 40 -8.08 3.50 -12.98
N GLY A 41 -6.76 3.45 -12.85
CA GLY A 41 -5.89 2.49 -13.54
C GLY A 41 -5.50 2.90 -14.97
N THR A 42 -5.59 4.18 -15.32
CA THR A 42 -5.32 4.67 -16.68
C THR A 42 -3.88 4.43 -17.10
N THR A 43 -2.91 4.68 -16.22
CA THR A 43 -1.48 4.48 -16.49
C THR A 43 -1.18 3.01 -16.83
N ALA A 44 -1.73 2.08 -16.06
CA ALA A 44 -1.58 0.65 -16.30
C ALA A 44 -2.24 0.22 -17.63
N ALA A 45 -3.43 0.75 -17.94
CA ALA A 45 -4.10 0.46 -19.21
C ALA A 45 -3.31 0.92 -20.42
N VAL A 46 -2.72 2.12 -20.36
CA VAL A 46 -1.85 2.64 -21.42
C VAL A 46 -0.56 1.83 -21.52
N ALA A 47 0.10 1.56 -20.39
CA ALA A 47 1.33 0.75 -20.38
C ALA A 47 1.10 -0.65 -20.98
N GLU A 48 -0.01 -1.32 -20.64
CA GLU A 48 -0.38 -2.63 -21.19
C GLU A 48 -0.57 -2.57 -22.72
N LYS A 49 -1.34 -1.59 -23.22
CA LYS A 49 -1.57 -1.39 -24.67
C LYS A 49 -0.28 -1.13 -25.44
N LEU A 50 0.66 -0.46 -24.80
CA LEU A 50 1.97 -0.12 -25.35
C LEU A 50 3.01 -1.23 -25.15
N GLY A 51 2.63 -2.40 -24.63
CA GLY A 51 3.52 -3.55 -24.45
C GLY A 51 4.54 -3.40 -23.32
N ARG A 52 4.37 -2.45 -22.41
CA ARG A 52 5.18 -2.31 -21.19
C ARG A 52 4.63 -3.16 -20.04
N LYS A 53 5.50 -3.49 -19.09
CA LYS A 53 5.11 -4.04 -17.79
C LYS A 53 4.67 -2.87 -16.89
N TRP A 54 3.86 -3.15 -15.88
CA TRP A 54 3.45 -2.11 -14.95
C TRP A 54 3.32 -2.60 -13.51
N ILE A 55 3.45 -1.66 -12.60
CA ILE A 55 3.23 -1.79 -11.18
C ILE A 55 2.30 -0.65 -10.77
N MET A 56 1.16 -0.98 -10.16
CA MET A 56 0.26 0.04 -9.61
C MET A 56 0.02 -0.16 -8.13
N SER A 57 -0.22 0.94 -7.42
CA SER A 57 -0.68 0.93 -6.04
C SER A 57 -1.79 1.96 -5.85
N ASP A 58 -2.70 1.67 -4.92
CA ASP A 58 -3.68 2.63 -4.41
C ASP A 58 -4.16 2.18 -3.02
N LEU A 59 -4.50 3.14 -2.16
CA LEU A 59 -5.09 2.88 -0.85
C LEU A 59 -6.59 2.55 -0.94
N GLY A 60 -7.27 3.07 -1.96
CA GLY A 60 -8.70 2.95 -2.13
C GLY A 60 -9.10 1.59 -2.69
N LYS A 61 -9.87 0.80 -1.92
CA LYS A 61 -10.46 -0.46 -2.41
C LYS A 61 -11.24 -0.27 -3.72
N PHE A 62 -11.94 0.86 -3.86
CA PHE A 62 -12.68 1.22 -5.07
C PHE A 62 -11.76 1.48 -6.28
N ALA A 63 -10.62 2.13 -6.08
CA ALA A 63 -9.61 2.34 -7.10
C ALA A 63 -9.05 1.01 -7.62
N ILE A 64 -8.72 0.08 -6.71
CA ILE A 64 -8.23 -1.26 -7.07
C ILE A 64 -9.28 -2.05 -7.88
N HIS A 65 -10.55 -2.03 -7.47
CA HIS A 65 -11.62 -2.71 -8.20
C HIS A 65 -11.87 -2.10 -9.58
N THR A 66 -11.85 -0.77 -9.68
CA THR A 66 -11.99 -0.05 -10.94
C THR A 66 -10.84 -0.38 -11.90
N THR A 67 -9.61 -0.33 -11.40
CA THR A 67 -8.40 -0.66 -12.15
C THR A 67 -8.45 -2.11 -12.65
N ARG A 68 -8.78 -3.07 -11.78
CA ARG A 68 -8.92 -4.48 -12.16
C ARG A 68 -9.89 -4.66 -13.33
N LYS A 69 -11.09 -4.07 -13.23
CA LYS A 69 -12.12 -4.19 -14.28
C LYS A 69 -11.62 -3.59 -15.60
N ARG A 70 -10.92 -2.46 -15.55
CA ARG A 70 -10.32 -1.81 -16.72
C ARG A 70 -9.28 -2.70 -17.40
N ILE A 71 -8.31 -3.23 -16.65
CA ILE A 71 -7.23 -4.06 -17.20
C ILE A 71 -7.79 -5.32 -17.85
N ILE A 72 -8.76 -6.00 -17.21
CA ILE A 72 -9.43 -7.16 -17.82
C ILE A 72 -10.08 -6.77 -19.16
N GLY A 73 -10.71 -5.59 -19.25
CA GLY A 73 -11.27 -5.09 -20.50
C GLY A 73 -10.22 -4.85 -21.58
N VAL A 74 -9.09 -4.24 -21.21
CA VAL A 74 -7.96 -4.00 -22.13
C VAL A 74 -7.39 -5.33 -22.65
N GLN A 75 -7.16 -6.30 -21.78
CA GLN A 75 -6.61 -7.61 -22.16
C GLN A 75 -7.55 -8.41 -23.04
N ARG A 76 -8.87 -8.30 -22.84
CA ARG A 76 -9.86 -8.87 -23.76
C ARG A 76 -9.76 -8.22 -25.14
N GLY A 77 -9.67 -6.89 -25.22
CA GLY A 77 -9.48 -6.20 -26.49
C GLY A 77 -8.18 -6.60 -27.19
N LEU A 78 -7.07 -6.70 -26.45
CA LEU A 78 -5.79 -7.19 -27.01
C LEU A 78 -5.91 -8.62 -27.54
N LYS A 79 -6.60 -9.50 -26.80
CA LYS A 79 -6.86 -10.87 -27.24
C LYS A 79 -7.70 -10.91 -28.53
N ASP A 80 -8.75 -10.11 -28.60
CA ASP A 80 -9.63 -10.04 -29.78
C ASP A 80 -8.87 -9.51 -31.01
N ASP A 81 -7.90 -8.61 -30.79
CA ASP A 81 -6.96 -8.08 -31.81
C ASP A 81 -5.82 -9.07 -32.16
N GLY A 82 -5.78 -10.26 -31.56
CA GLY A 82 -4.69 -11.23 -31.76
C GLY A 82 -3.33 -10.82 -31.20
N LYS A 83 -3.30 -9.88 -30.25
CA LYS A 83 -2.09 -9.40 -29.58
C LYS A 83 -1.84 -10.14 -28.28
N ASP A 84 -0.57 -10.31 -27.96
CA ASP A 84 -0.14 -10.84 -26.67
C ASP A 84 -0.54 -9.91 -25.53
N TYR A 85 -0.92 -10.51 -24.40
CA TYR A 85 -1.20 -9.82 -23.14
C TYR A 85 -0.60 -10.62 -21.98
N ARG A 86 -0.39 -9.96 -20.83
CA ARG A 86 0.30 -10.58 -19.69
C ARG A 86 -0.65 -10.81 -18.54
N ALA A 87 -0.57 -11.95 -17.86
CA ALA A 87 -1.31 -12.12 -16.62
C ALA A 87 -0.85 -11.08 -15.57
N PHE A 88 -1.78 -10.55 -14.79
CA PHE A 88 -1.48 -9.65 -13.68
C PHE A 88 -2.02 -10.23 -12.38
N GLU A 89 -1.34 -9.92 -11.29
CA GLU A 89 -1.72 -10.35 -9.95
C GLU A 89 -2.17 -9.16 -9.10
N ILE A 90 -3.10 -9.42 -8.18
CA ILE A 90 -3.54 -8.44 -7.20
C ILE A 90 -3.06 -8.91 -5.84
N LEU A 91 -2.00 -8.27 -5.37
CA LEU A 91 -1.47 -8.49 -4.02
C LEU A 91 -2.26 -7.65 -3.01
N ASN A 92 -2.35 -8.08 -1.76
CA ASN A 92 -2.96 -7.28 -0.70
C ASN A 92 -2.02 -7.17 0.48
N LEU A 93 -1.30 -6.06 0.58
CA LEU A 93 -0.37 -5.81 1.67
C LEU A 93 -1.14 -5.54 2.96
N GLY A 94 -0.95 -6.41 3.94
CA GLY A 94 -1.54 -6.28 5.25
C GLY A 94 -2.87 -7.01 5.47
N LYS A 95 -3.46 -7.75 4.53
CA LYS A 95 -4.57 -8.67 4.89
C LYS A 95 -4.06 -9.91 5.65
N TYR A 96 -2.86 -10.37 5.31
CA TYR A 96 -2.25 -11.56 5.92
C TYR A 96 -1.64 -11.31 7.30
N GLU A 97 -1.07 -10.12 7.55
CA GLU A 97 -0.52 -9.79 8.87
C GLU A 97 -1.59 -9.25 9.82
N ARG A 98 -2.61 -8.53 9.32
CA ARG A 98 -3.70 -8.02 10.19
C ARG A 98 -4.52 -9.13 10.83
N GLN A 99 -4.77 -10.26 10.16
CA GLN A 99 -5.47 -11.38 10.81
C GLN A 99 -4.69 -11.93 12.00
N HIS A 100 -3.36 -11.91 11.94
CA HIS A 100 -2.51 -12.33 13.05
C HIS A 100 -2.67 -11.40 14.26
N TYR A 101 -2.83 -10.09 14.03
CA TYR A 101 -2.88 -9.07 15.09
C TYR A 101 -4.29 -8.58 15.49
N ILE A 102 -5.35 -8.90 14.72
CA ILE A 102 -6.71 -8.33 14.93
C ILE A 102 -7.73 -9.38 15.42
N GLY A 103 -7.51 -10.68 15.19
CA GLY A 103 -8.47 -11.71 15.59
C GLY A 103 -8.36 -12.08 17.07
N VAL A 104 -9.43 -11.97 17.84
CA VAL A 104 -9.52 -12.55 19.20
C VAL A 104 -10.53 -13.69 19.14
N ASN A 105 -10.26 -14.81 19.82
CA ASN A 105 -11.23 -15.90 19.87
C ASN A 105 -12.45 -15.45 20.72
N PRO A 106 -13.64 -15.30 20.11
CA PRO A 106 -14.80 -14.75 20.82
C PRO A 106 -15.33 -15.68 21.92
N ASN A 107 -14.89 -16.94 21.95
CA ASN A 107 -15.27 -17.93 22.94
C ASN A 107 -14.39 -17.92 24.20
N LEU A 108 -13.34 -17.09 24.24
CA LEU A 108 -12.47 -16.95 25.42
C LEU A 108 -13.09 -16.04 26.47
N ARG A 109 -12.68 -16.19 27.74
CA ARG A 109 -13.07 -15.25 28.80
C ARG A 109 -12.44 -13.88 28.55
N GLU A 110 -13.08 -12.82 29.03
CA GLU A 110 -12.64 -11.43 28.78
C GLU A 110 -11.18 -11.16 29.17
N GLU A 111 -10.69 -11.79 30.25
CA GLU A 111 -9.29 -11.67 30.69
C GLU A 111 -8.30 -12.31 29.69
N GLU A 112 -8.66 -13.47 29.14
CA GLU A 112 -7.86 -14.19 28.15
C GLU A 112 -7.87 -13.45 26.81
N GLN A 113 -9.01 -12.85 26.45
CA GLN A 113 -9.13 -11.96 25.30
C GLN A 113 -8.21 -10.75 25.42
N ARG A 114 -8.17 -10.09 26.59
CA ARG A 114 -7.28 -8.95 26.84
C ARG A 114 -5.81 -9.31 26.72
N LYS A 115 -5.38 -10.43 27.32
CA LYS A 115 -3.99 -10.91 27.18
C LYS A 115 -3.62 -11.17 25.72
N GLN A 116 -4.51 -11.80 24.96
CA GLN A 116 -4.29 -12.07 23.55
C GLN A 116 -4.19 -10.78 22.71
N ILE A 117 -4.97 -9.76 23.04
CA ILE A 117 -4.89 -8.44 22.38
C ILE A 117 -3.54 -7.77 22.71
N GLU A 118 -3.14 -7.75 23.99
CA GLU A 118 -1.89 -7.13 24.43
C GLU A 118 -0.66 -7.80 23.78
N GLU A 119 -0.63 -9.13 23.71
CA GLU A 119 0.45 -9.87 23.04
C GLU A 119 0.53 -9.52 21.55
N LYS A 120 -0.62 -9.43 20.87
CA LYS A 120 -0.71 -9.07 19.46
C LYS A 120 -0.29 -7.64 19.20
N GLU A 121 -0.71 -6.72 20.06
CA GLU A 121 -0.32 -5.31 19.97
C GLU A 121 1.19 -5.15 20.19
N ALA A 122 1.77 -5.85 21.18
CA ALA A 122 3.21 -5.84 21.42
C ALA A 122 4.01 -6.37 20.23
N ALA A 123 3.55 -7.47 19.61
CA ALA A 123 4.18 -8.06 18.44
C ALA A 123 4.07 -7.14 17.20
N PHE A 124 2.93 -6.47 17.01
CA PHE A 124 2.79 -5.45 15.96
C PHE A 124 3.74 -4.28 16.18
N LEU A 125 3.83 -3.75 17.40
CA LEU A 125 4.74 -2.66 17.71
C LEU A 125 6.20 -3.03 17.43
N ASP A 126 6.63 -4.22 17.86
CA ASP A 126 7.98 -4.73 17.60
C ASP A 126 8.27 -4.87 16.09
N LEU A 127 7.33 -5.41 15.32
CA LEU A 127 7.43 -5.48 13.86
C LEU A 127 7.65 -4.09 13.23
N ILE A 128 6.83 -3.11 13.61
CA ILE A 128 6.91 -1.75 13.06
C ILE A 128 8.22 -1.06 13.47
N LEU A 129 8.63 -1.18 14.73
CA LEU A 129 9.88 -0.59 15.20
C LEU A 129 11.10 -1.19 14.52
N ARG A 130 11.13 -2.52 14.32
CA ARG A 130 12.18 -3.20 13.54
C ARG A 130 12.22 -2.74 12.09
N ALA A 131 11.06 -2.72 11.41
CA ALA A 131 10.96 -2.22 10.04
C ALA A 131 11.44 -0.77 9.92
N TYR A 132 11.15 0.05 10.93
CA TYR A 132 11.60 1.44 10.97
C TYR A 132 13.03 1.64 11.48
N ARG A 133 13.70 0.59 11.98
CA ARG A 133 15.00 0.66 12.66
C ARG A 133 14.98 1.66 13.82
N ALA A 134 13.96 1.55 14.66
CA ALA A 134 13.80 2.33 15.88
C ALA A 134 13.95 1.43 17.11
N GLU A 135 14.55 1.96 18.16
CA GLU A 135 14.69 1.27 19.45
C GLU A 135 13.44 1.48 20.28
N LYS A 136 12.95 0.44 20.97
CA LYS A 136 11.78 0.56 21.85
C LYS A 136 12.09 1.55 22.98
N THR A 137 11.16 2.47 23.25
CA THR A 137 11.28 3.43 24.35
C THR A 137 10.18 3.19 25.37
N MET A 138 10.51 3.40 26.65
CA MET A 138 9.57 3.32 27.76
C MET A 138 9.38 4.70 28.38
N GLY A 139 8.36 4.86 29.23
CA GLY A 139 8.12 6.10 29.96
C GLY A 139 7.36 7.17 29.19
N PHE A 140 6.78 6.83 28.02
CA PHE A 140 5.88 7.68 27.26
C PHE A 140 4.53 6.99 27.08
N ALA A 141 3.45 7.78 27.08
CA ALA A 141 2.10 7.28 26.89
C ALA A 141 1.80 7.03 25.40
N THR A 142 2.32 7.88 24.52
CA THR A 142 2.02 7.88 23.07
C THR A 142 3.20 7.47 22.19
N PHE A 143 4.42 7.42 22.74
CA PHE A 143 5.63 7.07 22.00
C PHE A 143 6.08 5.65 22.29
N HIS A 144 6.35 4.90 21.21
CA HIS A 144 6.71 3.48 21.28
C HIS A 144 8.18 3.23 20.94
N GLY A 145 8.85 4.15 20.23
CA GLY A 145 10.28 4.02 19.94
C GLY A 145 11.03 5.32 19.83
N LYS A 146 12.35 5.20 19.61
CA LYS A 146 13.29 6.29 19.39
C LYS A 146 14.21 5.95 18.23
N LYS A 147 14.48 6.92 17.37
CA LYS A 147 15.42 6.79 16.24
C LYS A 147 16.20 8.07 16.04
N ALA A 148 17.53 8.00 16.12
CA ALA A 148 18.42 9.15 15.91
C ALA A 148 17.98 10.41 16.68
N GLY A 149 17.68 10.23 17.98
CA GLY A 149 17.23 11.31 18.86
C GLY A 149 15.77 11.75 18.70
N ARG A 150 15.01 11.18 17.75
CA ARG A 150 13.58 11.47 17.55
C ARG A 150 12.69 10.41 18.19
N LEU A 151 11.62 10.83 18.85
CA LEU A 151 10.59 9.91 19.34
C LEU A 151 9.68 9.46 18.19
N VAL A 152 9.28 8.20 18.23
CA VAL A 152 8.45 7.52 17.23
C VAL A 152 7.15 7.07 17.89
N ALA A 153 6.03 7.61 17.41
CA ALA A 153 4.71 7.12 17.76
C ALA A 153 4.22 6.18 16.65
N VAL A 154 3.57 5.09 17.06
CA VAL A 154 3.01 4.08 16.15
C VAL A 154 1.50 4.09 16.39
N GLY A 155 0.72 4.30 15.33
CA GLY A 155 -0.73 4.31 15.43
C GLY A 155 -1.33 2.93 15.70
N PRO A 156 -2.62 2.87 16.07
CA PRO A 156 -3.34 1.62 16.31
C PRO A 156 -3.37 0.71 15.07
N VAL A 157 -3.34 -0.61 15.31
CA VAL A 157 -3.26 -1.65 14.25
C VAL A 157 -4.46 -1.61 13.29
N ASN A 158 -5.63 -1.24 13.81
CA ASN A 158 -6.93 -1.41 13.17
C ASN A 158 -7.61 -0.09 12.78
N LEU A 159 -7.04 1.06 13.16
CA LEU A 159 -7.67 2.37 12.94
C LEU A 159 -6.70 3.30 12.20
N PRO A 160 -7.20 4.18 11.31
CA PRO A 160 -6.38 5.24 10.78
C PRO A 160 -5.88 6.13 11.92
N VAL A 161 -4.68 6.68 11.75
CA VAL A 161 -4.16 7.71 12.65
C VAL A 161 -5.14 8.88 12.63
N THR A 162 -5.85 9.06 13.75
CA THR A 162 -6.87 10.10 13.89
C THR A 162 -6.22 11.42 14.29
N ARG A 163 -6.96 12.52 14.08
CA ARG A 163 -6.54 13.83 14.56
C ARG A 163 -6.37 13.85 16.09
N LEU A 164 -7.25 13.15 16.82
CA LEU A 164 -7.18 13.04 18.29
C LEU A 164 -5.87 12.39 18.74
N PHE A 165 -5.45 11.31 18.08
CA PHE A 165 -4.18 10.65 18.38
C PHE A 165 -2.98 11.58 18.17
N VAL A 166 -3.01 12.39 17.10
CA VAL A 166 -1.96 13.39 16.86
C VAL A 166 -1.98 14.49 17.93
N GLU A 167 -3.15 14.93 18.36
CA GLU A 167 -3.31 15.91 19.44
C GLU A 167 -2.77 15.39 20.77
N GLU A 168 -3.01 14.12 21.12
CA GLU A 168 -2.45 13.46 22.30
C GLU A 168 -0.92 13.46 22.30
N ILE A 169 -0.32 13.11 21.16
CA ILE A 169 1.13 13.15 20.97
C ILE A 169 1.68 14.57 21.19
N ILE A 170 1.03 15.58 20.62
CA ILE A 170 1.42 16.98 20.78
C ILE A 170 1.30 17.40 22.25
N LEU A 171 0.23 17.01 22.94
CA LEU A 171 0.01 17.32 24.35
C LEU A 171 1.08 16.67 25.23
N GLU A 172 1.44 15.41 24.99
CA GLU A 172 2.51 14.75 25.74
C GLU A 172 3.87 15.41 25.50
N CYS A 173 4.20 15.75 24.24
CA CYS A 173 5.39 16.53 23.91
C CYS A 173 5.44 17.88 24.64
N ARG A 174 4.31 18.58 24.75
CA ARG A 174 4.22 19.86 25.45
C ARG A 174 4.39 19.70 26.96
N LYS A 175 3.79 18.67 27.56
CA LYS A 175 3.91 18.38 29.00
C LYS A 175 5.33 18.03 29.43
N LYS A 176 6.11 17.40 28.55
CA LYS A 176 7.49 16.95 28.84
C LYS A 176 8.57 17.92 28.37
N ARG A 177 8.24 19.17 28.04
CA ARG A 177 9.23 20.14 27.53
C ARG A 177 10.28 20.53 28.58
N ASP A 178 11.50 20.07 28.33
CA ASP A 178 12.69 20.92 28.23
C ASP A 178 13.15 20.91 26.75
N GLY A 179 12.76 21.95 25.99
CA GLY A 179 13.45 22.51 24.80
C GLY A 179 13.80 21.67 23.56
N THR A 180 13.94 20.35 23.64
CA THR A 180 14.88 19.61 22.75
C THR A 180 14.26 18.39 22.05
N LEU A 181 13.01 18.04 22.37
CA LEU A 181 12.36 16.85 21.84
C LEU A 181 11.82 17.10 20.42
N ARG A 182 12.46 16.45 19.44
CA ARG A 182 11.97 16.33 18.07
C ARG A 182 11.16 15.03 17.97
N CYS A 183 9.90 15.08 17.52
CA CYS A 183 9.05 13.89 17.33
C CYS A 183 8.71 13.67 15.85
N ASP A 184 8.69 12.41 15.41
CA ASP A 184 8.24 11.98 14.09
C ASP A 184 6.97 11.13 14.26
N THR A 185 5.84 11.62 13.73
CA THR A 185 4.56 10.91 13.73
C THR A 185 4.35 10.26 12.37
N ARG A 186 4.43 8.92 12.32
CA ARG A 186 4.19 8.17 11.08
C ARG A 186 2.91 7.36 11.18
N GLY A 187 1.98 7.64 10.26
CA GLY A 187 0.95 6.69 9.90
C GLY A 187 1.52 5.69 8.91
N TYR A 188 1.62 4.42 9.29
CA TYR A 188 2.03 3.37 8.37
C TYR A 188 0.84 2.98 7.50
N TYR A 189 0.77 3.55 6.30
CA TYR A 189 0.05 2.96 5.17
C TYR A 189 0.99 2.99 3.97
N LEU A 190 1.88 2.00 3.90
CA LEU A 190 2.73 1.80 2.72
C LEU A 190 2.21 0.58 1.96
N TRP A 191 1.69 0.83 0.76
CA TRP A 191 1.37 -0.21 -0.21
C TRP A 191 2.34 -0.05 -1.37
N ALA A 192 3.34 -0.93 -1.46
CA ALA A 192 4.29 -0.98 -2.56
C ALA A 192 4.11 -2.32 -3.29
N TYR A 193 3.67 -2.26 -4.53
CA TYR A 193 3.44 -3.45 -5.36
C TYR A 193 4.67 -3.76 -6.22
N GLY A 194 4.81 -5.03 -6.64
CA GLY A 194 5.67 -5.42 -7.75
C GLY A 194 6.33 -6.79 -7.57
N ARG A 195 5.92 -7.77 -8.39
CA ARG A 195 6.71 -8.39 -9.48
C ARG A 195 5.90 -9.53 -10.13
N SER A 196 5.92 -9.63 -11.46
CA SER A 196 5.50 -10.82 -12.21
C SER A 196 6.70 -11.42 -12.91
N ASP A 197 7.12 -12.61 -12.46
CA ASP A 197 7.97 -13.51 -13.23
C ASP A 197 7.21 -14.84 -13.34
N PHE A 198 6.33 -14.95 -14.33
CA PHE A 198 5.75 -16.24 -14.74
C PHE A 198 6.38 -16.64 -16.07
N ASN A 199 7.30 -17.59 -16.00
CA ASN A 199 7.83 -18.32 -17.16
C ASN A 199 6.78 -19.37 -17.57
N PRO A 200 6.30 -19.42 -18.83
CA PRO A 200 5.27 -20.36 -19.26
C PRO A 200 5.75 -21.83 -19.32
N THR A 201 6.93 -22.14 -18.79
CA THR A 201 7.43 -23.51 -18.66
C THR A 201 7.53 -23.88 -17.17
N GLY A 202 6.61 -24.74 -16.71
CA GLY A 202 6.40 -25.09 -15.31
C GLY A 202 7.58 -25.82 -14.63
N ARG A 203 8.64 -25.11 -14.29
CA ARG A 203 9.63 -25.55 -13.29
C ARG A 203 9.75 -24.48 -12.20
N LYS A 204 9.40 -24.87 -10.97
CA LYS A 204 9.59 -24.05 -9.77
C LYS A 204 11.08 -23.74 -9.62
N ALA A 205 11.44 -22.47 -9.64
CA ALA A 205 12.76 -22.02 -9.22
C ALA A 205 12.84 -22.11 -7.69
N GLN A 206 13.69 -22.99 -7.22
CA GLN A 206 14.09 -23.11 -5.83
C GLN A 206 15.11 -22.00 -5.56
N ILE A 207 14.82 -21.12 -4.60
CA ILE A 207 15.73 -20.03 -4.18
C ILE A 207 16.65 -20.62 -3.10
N PRO A 208 17.97 -20.34 -3.12
CA PRO A 208 18.93 -20.81 -2.11
C PRO A 208 18.63 -20.32 -0.69
#